data_AF-A0A0C5BSX1-F1
#
_entry.id   AF-A0A0C5BSX1-F1
#
_cell.length_a   1.000
_cell.length_b   1.000
_cell.length_c   1.000
_cell.angle_alpha   90.00
_cell.angle_beta   90.00
_cell.angle_gamma   90.00
#
_symmetry.space_group_name_H-M   'P 1'
#
loop_
_entity.id
_entity.type
_entity.pdbx_description
1 polymer ?
#
loop_
_entity_poly.entity_id
_entity_poly.type
_entity_poly.pdbx_seq_one_letter_code
_entity_poly.pdbx_strand_id
1 'polypeptide(L)' 'MKNSELKKLISQYKEISNKQKKKHTDNFELTKKLKEIEHKYFHETGRTLKSDLEEFKEN' A
#
# COMPACT_ATOMS: atom_id res chain seq x y z
N MET A 1 -3.13 -6.41 14.20
CA MET A 1 -4.22 -5.55 13.68
C MET A 1 -5.57 -6.28 13.57
N LYS A 2 -6.70 -5.55 13.69
CA LYS A 2 -8.02 -6.02 13.23
C LYS A 2 -8.07 -6.02 11.70
N ASN A 3 -8.80 -6.95 11.06
CA ASN A 3 -8.96 -7.00 9.59
C ASN A 3 -9.34 -5.65 8.94
N SER A 4 -10.07 -4.79 9.65
CA SER A 4 -10.45 -3.46 9.19
C SER A 4 -9.26 -2.50 8.99
N GLU A 5 -8.22 -2.63 9.82
CA GLU A 5 -7.01 -1.81 9.72
C GLU A 5 -6.13 -2.25 8.54
N LEU A 6 -6.05 -3.56 8.30
CA LEU A 6 -5.37 -4.12 7.13
C LEU A 6 -6.00 -3.66 5.82
N LYS A 7 -7.34 -3.71 5.72
CA LYS A 7 -8.06 -3.14 4.57
C LYS A 7 -7.79 -1.65 4.40
N LYS A 8 -7.67 -0.87 5.49
CA LYS A 8 -7.31 0.55 5.42
C LYS A 8 -5.88 0.76 4.91
N LEU A 9 -4.92 -0.06 5.33
CA LEU A 9 -3.54 0.01 4.84
C LEU A 9 -3.47 -0.30 3.34
N ILE A 10 -4.18 -1.35 2.88
CA ILE A 10 -4.26 -1.72 1.46
C ILE A 10 -4.91 -0.60 0.64
N SER A 11 -6.02 -0.03 1.11
CA SER A 11 -6.70 1.06 0.42
C SER A 11 -5.81 2.31 0.31
N GLN A 12 -5.13 2.69 1.40
CA GLN A 12 -4.19 3.82 1.40
C GLN A 12 -3.02 3.59 0.44
N TYR A 13 -2.43 2.39 0.45
CA TYR A 13 -1.37 2.03 -0.48
C TYR A 13 -1.84 2.16 -1.93
N LYS A 14 -3.04 1.64 -2.26
CA LYS A 14 -3.60 1.69 -3.62
C LYS A 14 -3.86 3.13 -4.08
N GLU A 15 -4.40 3.98 -3.20
CA GLU A 15 -4.59 5.41 -3.49
C GLU A 15 -3.27 6.13 -3.73
N ILE A 16 -2.27 5.90 -2.89
CA ILE A 16 -0.96 6.53 -3.01
C ILE A 16 -0.24 6.05 -4.28
N SER A 17 -0.27 4.75 -4.57
CA SER A 17 0.28 4.18 -5.81
C SER A 17 -0.42 4.75 -7.05
N ASN A 18 -1.74 4.93 -7.01
CA ASN A 18 -2.47 5.57 -8.10
C ASN A 18 -2.13 7.07 -8.24
N LYS A 19 -1.88 7.77 -7.13
CA LYS A 19 -1.38 9.15 -7.14
C LYS A 19 0.04 9.24 -7.70
N GLN A 20 0.94 8.29 -7.39
CA GLN A 20 2.28 8.24 -8.00
C GLN A 20 2.25 8.15 -9.53
N LYS A 21 1.28 7.42 -10.10
CA LYS A 21 1.12 7.32 -11.56
C LYS A 21 0.73 8.66 -12.21
N LYS A 22 0.27 9.66 -11.45
CA LYS A 22 -0.05 10.98 -11.99
C LYS A 22 1.23 11.79 -12.19
N LYS A 23 1.41 12.29 -13.42
CA LYS A 23 2.61 12.97 -13.95
C LYS A 23 3.08 14.23 -13.17
N HIS A 24 2.27 14.75 -12.27
CA HIS A 24 2.52 15.99 -11.50
C HIS A 24 2.58 15.77 -9.98
N THR A 25 2.68 14.53 -9.51
CA THR A 25 2.68 14.24 -8.07
C THR A 25 4.08 14.00 -7.54
N ASP A 26 4.35 14.54 -6.35
CA ASP A 26 5.64 14.44 -5.67
C ASP A 26 5.95 12.99 -5.29
N ASN A 27 6.68 12.31 -6.18
CA ASN A 27 6.85 10.87 -6.13
C ASN A 27 7.69 10.43 -4.92
N PHE A 28 8.54 11.32 -4.41
CA PHE A 28 9.43 11.05 -3.29
C PHE A 28 8.67 10.88 -1.97
N GLU A 29 7.82 11.85 -1.61
CA GLU A 29 6.98 11.75 -0.41
C GLU A 29 6.02 10.55 -0.47
N LEU A 30 5.42 10.32 -1.64
CA LEU A 30 4.54 9.17 -1.83
C LEU A 30 5.28 7.84 -1.69
N THR A 31 6.50 7.74 -2.22
CA THR A 31 7.32 6.51 -2.08
C THR A 31 7.66 6.26 -0.62
N LYS A 32 7.96 7.31 0.15
CA LYS A 32 8.25 7.20 1.57
C LYS A 32 7.04 6.69 2.36
N LYS A 33 5.86 7.24 2.09
CA LYS A 33 4.59 6.77 2.68
C LYS A 33 4.27 5.33 2.30
N LEU A 34 4.48 4.92 1.05
CA LEU A 34 4.27 3.52 0.63
C LEU A 34 5.16 2.57 1.42
N LYS A 35 6.46 2.91 1.58
CA LYS A 35 7.39 2.10 2.38
C LYS A 35 6.99 2.01 3.84
N GLU A 36 6.53 3.09 4.45
CA GLU A 36 6.03 3.05 5.84
C GLU A 36 4.81 2.15 6.01
N ILE A 37 3.86 2.23 5.07
CA ILE A 37 2.66 1.38 5.06
C ILE A 37 3.03 -0.09 4.85
N GLU A 38 3.97 -0.37 3.94
CA GLU A 38 4.47 -1.71 3.67
C GLU A 38 5.20 -2.31 4.87
N HIS A 39 6.06 -1.54 5.55
CA HIS A 39 6.74 -1.97 6.77
C HIS A 39 5.77 -2.28 7.90
N LYS A 40 4.76 -1.43 8.14
CA LYS A 40 3.72 -1.69 9.15
C LYS A 40 2.92 -2.94 8.83
N TYR A 41 2.46 -3.07 7.59
CA TYR A 41 1.67 -4.21 7.16
C TYR A 41 2.48 -5.52 7.28
N PHE A 42 3.74 -5.53 6.86
CA PHE A 42 4.62 -6.69 6.98
C PHE A 42 4.91 -7.04 8.44
N HIS A 43 5.14 -6.04 9.30
CA HIS A 43 5.34 -6.28 10.72
C HIS A 43 4.13 -6.96 11.39
N GLU A 44 2.92 -6.68 10.91
CA GLU A 44 1.69 -7.21 11.50
C GLU A 44 1.15 -8.48 10.85
N THR A 45 1.43 -8.71 9.57
CA THR A 45 0.91 -9.88 8.82
C THR A 45 1.98 -10.88 8.41
N GLY A 46 3.25 -10.48 8.42
CA GLY A 46 4.35 -11.20 7.80
C GLY A 46 4.29 -11.26 6.28
N ARG A 47 3.39 -10.51 5.63
CA ARG A 47 3.19 -10.51 4.17
C ARG A 47 3.52 -9.15 3.56
N THR A 48 3.97 -9.15 2.31
CA THR A 48 4.17 -7.93 1.55
C THR A 48 2.86 -7.45 0.95
N LEU A 49 2.51 -6.18 1.19
CA LEU A 49 1.34 -5.51 0.64
C LEU A 49 1.24 -5.62 -0.89
N LYS A 50 2.41 -5.64 -1.55
CA LYS A 50 2.53 -5.83 -2.99
C LYS A 50 1.95 -7.18 -3.45
N SER A 51 2.19 -8.26 -2.72
CA SER A 51 1.67 -9.59 -3.03
C SER A 51 0.15 -9.65 -2.87
N ASP A 52 -0.38 -9.08 -1.80
CA ASP A 52 -1.82 -8.97 -1.56
C ASP A 52 -2.49 -8.16 -2.69
N LEU A 53 -1.89 -7.06 -3.12
CA LEU A 53 -2.42 -6.21 -4.20
C LEU A 53 -2.35 -6.83 -5.59
N GLU A 54 -1.35 -7.69 -5.86
CA GLU A 54 -1.27 -8.46 -7.10
C GLU A 54 -2.35 -9.55 -7.13
N GLU A 55 -2.64 -10.19 -5.99
CA GLU A 55 -3.73 -11.18 -5.84
C GLU A 55 -5.13 -10.55 -6.07
N PHE A 56 -5.34 -9.29 -5.69
CA PHE A 56 -6.59 -8.56 -6.00
C PHE A 56 -6.78 -8.16 -7.47
N LYS A 57 -5.79 -8.39 -8.34
CA LYS A 57 -5.85 -8.00 -9.76
C LYS A 57 -6.35 -9.14 -10.66
N GLU A 58 -6.53 -10.34 -10.12
CA GLU A 58 -6.96 -11.53 -10.81
C GLU A 58 -8.31 -12.03 -10.27
N ASN A 59 -9.35 -11.20 -10.38
CA ASN A 59 -10.76 -11.63 -10.32
C ASN A 59 -11.69 -10.63 -10.99
#